data_AF-A0A443YZ30-F1
#
_entry.id   AF-A0A443YZ30-F1
#
_cell.length_a   1.000
_cell.length_b   1.000
_cell.length_c   1.000
_cell.angle_alpha   90.00
_cell.angle_beta   90.00
_cell.angle_gamma   90.00
#
_symmetry.space_group_name_H-M   'P 1'
#
loop_
_entity.id
_entity.type
_entity.pdbx_description
1 polymer ?
#
loop_
_entity_poly.entity_id
_entity_poly.type
_entity_poly.pdbx_seq_one_letter_code
_entity_poly.pdbx_strand_id
1 'polypeptide(L)' 'MPHAPEEKKQALDAGAECPAILQQLAAVRRAVNRLKATVLESYLREEFPRSDSQNKSIDETISIVRSYLR' A
#
# COMPACT_ATOMS: atom_id res chain seq x y z
N MET A 1 41.27 27.30 -19.82
CA MET A 1 39.90 26.75 -19.99
C MET A 1 39.78 25.51 -19.12
N PRO A 2 38.89 25.47 -18.11
CA PRO A 2 38.61 24.24 -17.39
C PRO A 2 37.55 23.44 -18.15
N HIS A 3 37.94 22.27 -18.67
CA HIS A 3 37.01 21.23 -19.08
C HIS A 3 36.52 20.50 -17.82
N ALA A 4 35.22 20.25 -17.76
CA ALA A 4 34.48 19.84 -16.57
C ALA A 4 34.83 18.43 -16.06
N PRO A 5 34.30 18.06 -14.87
CA PRO A 5 33.31 16.99 -14.89
C PRO A 5 31.96 17.49 -14.33
N GLU A 6 31.19 18.06 -15.25
CA GLU A 6 29.79 18.48 -15.21
C GLU A 6 28.86 17.26 -15.36
N GLU A 7 29.14 16.18 -14.65
CA GLU A 7 28.26 15.03 -14.63
C GLU A 7 28.25 14.50 -13.20
N LYS A 8 27.10 14.53 -12.53
CA LYS A 8 26.33 13.33 -12.13
C LYS A 8 27.03 12.14 -11.42
N LYS A 9 28.35 11.93 -11.49
CA LYS A 9 28.97 10.61 -11.31
C LYS A 9 29.05 10.14 -9.86
N GLN A 10 29.02 11.03 -8.88
CA GLN A 10 29.00 10.65 -7.46
C GLN A 10 27.65 10.05 -7.00
N ALA A 11 26.57 10.15 -7.79
CA ALA A 11 25.35 9.40 -7.51
C ALA A 11 25.55 7.86 -7.62
N LEU A 12 26.72 7.39 -8.09
CA LEU A 12 26.96 6.02 -8.51
C LEU A 12 27.71 5.14 -7.50
N ASP A 13 28.06 5.62 -6.30
CA ASP A 13 28.80 4.78 -5.34
C ASP A 13 27.89 3.81 -4.54
N ALA A 14 26.94 3.17 -5.25
CA ALA A 14 26.04 2.08 -4.82
C ALA A 14 24.75 2.43 -4.03
N GLY A 15 24.49 3.68 -3.65
CA GLY A 15 23.38 4.02 -2.74
C GLY A 15 22.18 4.78 -3.31
N ALA A 16 22.31 5.46 -4.47
CA ALA A 16 21.28 6.40 -4.93
C ALA A 16 19.97 5.74 -5.41
N GLU A 17 20.01 4.46 -5.76
CA GLU A 17 18.82 3.70 -6.17
C GLU A 17 18.03 3.14 -4.98
N CYS A 18 18.67 3.01 -3.81
CA CYS A 18 18.04 2.45 -2.61
C CYS A 18 16.79 3.23 -2.17
N PRO A 19 16.79 4.58 -2.12
CA PRO A 19 15.57 5.35 -1.85
C PRO A 19 14.46 5.08 -2.86
N ALA A 20 14.78 4.93 -4.15
CA ALA A 20 13.80 4.66 -5.20
C ALA A 20 13.19 3.25 -5.07
N ILE A 21 14.02 2.24 -4.80
CA ILE A 21 13.57 0.86 -4.56
C ILE A 21 12.70 0.78 -3.30
N LEU A 22 13.07 1.47 -2.22
CA LEU A 22 12.27 1.52 -0.99
C LEU A 22 10.92 2.23 -1.21
N GLN A 23 10.88 3.27 -2.05
CA GLN A 23 9.63 3.93 -2.44
C GLN A 23 8.74 2.99 -3.27
N GLN A 24 9.32 2.25 -4.21
CA GLN A 24 8.58 1.25 -5.00
C GLN A 24 8.03 0.13 -4.10
N LEU A 25 8.84 -0.40 -3.18
CA LEU A 25 8.40 -1.40 -2.22
C LEU A 25 7.28 -0.87 -1.32
N ALA A 26 7.39 0.38 -0.85
CA ALA A 26 6.33 1.02 -0.07
C ALA A 26 5.04 1.18 -0.88
N ALA A 27 5.12 1.50 -2.16
CA ALA A 27 3.98 1.58 -3.06
C ALA A 27 3.32 0.21 -3.28
N VAL A 28 4.11 -0.84 -3.52
CA VAL A 28 3.62 -2.21 -3.65
C VAL A 28 2.94 -2.67 -2.36
N ARG A 29 3.56 -2.43 -1.20
CA ARG A 29 2.97 -2.76 0.10
C ARG A 29 1.62 -2.08 0.30
N ARG A 30 1.51 -0.79 -0.05
CA ARG A 30 0.24 -0.06 0.01
C ARG A 30 -0.82 -0.64 -0.94
N ALA A 31 -0.42 -1.03 -2.15
CA ALA A 31 -1.33 -1.66 -3.12
C ALA A 31 -1.86 -3.01 -2.60
N VAL A 32 -0.98 -3.85 -2.05
CA VAL A 32 -1.36 -5.14 -1.44
C VAL A 32 -2.27 -4.95 -0.24
N ASN A 33 -1.96 -4.00 0.63
CA ASN A 33 -2.78 -3.66 1.79
C ASN A 33 -4.21 -3.25 1.38
N ARG A 34 -4.33 -2.40 0.35
CA ARG A 34 -5.62 -2.03 -0.23
C ARG A 34 -6.37 -3.25 -0.81
N LEU A 35 -5.68 -4.08 -1.58
CA LEU A 35 -6.28 -5.29 -2.18
C LEU A 35 -6.83 -6.24 -1.12
N LYS A 36 -6.05 -6.50 -0.05
CA LYS A 36 -6.48 -7.36 1.07
C LYS A 36 -7.75 -6.83 1.74
N ALA A 37 -7.86 -5.52 1.94
CA ALA A 37 -9.05 -4.91 2.51
C ALA A 37 -10.29 -5.12 1.62
N THR A 38 -10.13 -4.99 0.30
CA THR A 38 -11.22 -5.21 -0.67
C THR A 38 -11.68 -6.67 -0.71
N VAL A 39 -10.74 -7.62 -0.73
CA VAL A 39 -11.10 -9.06 -0.74
C VAL A 39 -11.85 -9.44 0.52
N LEU A 40 -11.38 -9.00 1.70
CA LEU A 40 -12.06 -9.33 2.96
C LEU A 40 -13.45 -8.70 3.03
N GLU A 41 -13.61 -7.45 2.59
CA GLU A 41 -14.93 -6.83 2.51
C GLU A 41 -15.89 -7.62 1.61
N SER A 42 -15.43 -8.07 0.44
CA SER A 42 -16.25 -8.89 -0.45
C SER A 42 -16.71 -10.16 0.24
N TYR A 43 -15.78 -10.87 0.89
CA TYR A 43 -16.07 -12.10 1.62
C TYR A 43 -17.08 -11.88 2.77
N LEU A 44 -16.89 -10.83 3.58
CA LEU A 44 -17.80 -10.52 4.68
C LEU A 44 -19.21 -10.14 4.19
N ARG A 45 -19.33 -9.51 3.03
CA ARG A 45 -20.65 -9.17 2.45
C ARG A 45 -21.34 -10.38 1.80
N GLU A 46 -20.56 -11.37 1.36
CA GLU A 46 -21.07 -12.60 0.73
C GLU A 46 -21.49 -13.65 1.76
N GLU A 47 -20.66 -13.88 2.78
CA GLU A 47 -20.85 -14.96 3.75
C GLU A 47 -21.94 -14.65 4.79
N PHE A 48 -22.21 -13.37 5.07
CA PHE A 48 -23.16 -12.96 6.11
C PHE A 48 -24.43 -12.35 5.50
N PRO A 49 -25.53 -13.12 5.38
CA PRO A 49 -26.78 -12.63 4.80
C PRO A 49 -27.45 -11.53 5.62
N ARG A 50 -28.15 -10.64 4.92
CA ARG A 50 -28.59 -9.31 5.35
C ARG A 50 -29.76 -9.33 6.34
N SER A 51 -29.46 -9.27 7.63
CA SER A 51 -30.32 -8.55 8.58
C SER A 51 -29.76 -7.15 8.84
N ASP A 52 -30.64 -6.16 9.08
CA ASP A 52 -30.21 -4.77 9.30
C ASP A 52 -29.26 -4.60 10.49
N SER A 53 -29.38 -5.46 11.50
CA SER A 53 -28.47 -5.52 12.64
C SER A 53 -27.09 -6.08 12.26
N GLN A 54 -27.03 -7.10 11.40
CA GLN A 54 -25.76 -7.66 10.91
C GLN A 54 -25.02 -6.72 9.96
N ASN A 55 -25.73 -5.97 9.09
CA ASN A 55 -25.09 -5.00 8.19
C ASN A 55 -24.25 -3.96 8.96
N LYS A 56 -24.77 -3.43 10.08
CA LYS A 56 -24.04 -2.46 10.90
C LYS A 56 -22.75 -3.05 11.48
N SER A 57 -22.83 -4.29 11.98
CA SER A 57 -21.66 -4.99 12.53
C SER A 57 -20.63 -5.34 11.46
N ILE A 58 -21.07 -5.69 10.24
CA ILE A 58 -20.21 -5.93 9.08
C ILE A 58 -19.50 -4.63 8.67
N ASP A 59 -20.22 -3.51 8.57
CA ASP A 59 -19.60 -2.22 8.22
C ASP A 59 -18.60 -1.74 9.28
N GLU A 60 -18.88 -1.97 10.57
CA GLU A 60 -17.93 -1.70 11.66
C GLU A 60 -16.68 -2.58 11.55
N THR A 61 -16.86 -3.87 11.28
CA THR A 61 -15.74 -4.81 11.08
C THR A 61 -14.87 -4.41 9.87
N ILE A 62 -15.49 -4.06 8.75
CA ILE A 62 -14.79 -3.56 7.56
C ILE A 62 -14.02 -2.27 7.89
N SER A 63 -14.59 -1.37 8.68
CA SER A 63 -13.94 -0.13 9.11
C SER A 63 -12.68 -0.42 9.93
N ILE A 64 -12.76 -1.33 10.91
CA ILE A 64 -11.62 -1.76 11.72
C ILE A 64 -10.53 -2.35 10.83
N VAL A 65 -10.88 -3.30 9.96
CA VAL A 65 -9.93 -3.96 9.05
C VAL A 65 -9.23 -2.93 8.15
N ARG A 66 -9.97 -2.00 7.57
CA ARG A 66 -9.40 -0.94 6.73
C ARG A 66 -8.43 -0.05 7.49
N SER A 67 -8.65 0.18 8.79
CA SER A 67 -7.72 0.94 9.63
C SER A 67 -6.37 0.24 9.77
N TYR A 68 -6.37 -1.08 9.94
CA TYR A 68 -5.15 -1.90 10.07
C TYR A 68 -4.43 -2.17 8.74
N LEU A 69 -5.17 -2.19 7.63
CA LEU A 69 -4.64 -2.44 6.28
C LEU A 69 -4.41 -1.13 5.49
N ARG A 70 -4.11 -0.02 6.14
CA ARG A 70 -3.64 1.21 5.48
C ARG A 70 -2.16 1.16 5.11
#